data_AF-A0A519GM06-F1
#
_entry.id   AF-A0A519GM06-F1
#
_cell.length_a   1.000
_cell.length_b   1.000
_cell.length_c   1.000
_cell.angle_alpha   90.00
_cell.angle_beta   90.00
_cell.angle_gamma   90.00
#
_symmetry.space_group_name_H-M   'P 1'
#
loop_
_entity.id
_entity.type
_entity.pdbx_description
1 polymer ?
#
loop_
_entity_poly.entity_id
_entity_poly.type
_entity_poly.pdbx_seq_one_letter_code
_entity_poly.pdbx_strand_id
1 'polypeptide(L)'
;FPLADKFGPGAIRGVGGTRNCDWWFTDEAVLIDTAGRYTTQDSHQSEDKSAWEGFLALLKKSRPRRPLNGVFLTVSVADLLSQGAEARTTLAASIRARLLELDAKLTTRLPVYVLVTKSDLLYGFTDYFADLGKEQRAQVFGFTLPPEEGAQVDEKGLAIAFNREFALLHDRVNDGLISRMQHETDGTRRAAIFGFPAQFGSVGPLLSDLLDQIFTGSRFAQPPWVRGVYFTSGTQEGSPIDRVMGSLARSFGLERAMLAPQKSSGRSYFLTTLLRDVVFPEQRLAGADVKLERRRHALRLAAVSAMTLVTLGLVASWGYSTWQNLNYLKAVEAKVDPLKQTLTALPARVQNLVQVAPVLQSLRDIWKTPENREGDAPLSMTLGLYQGDKLDAAAMLAHQRALNDVFLPQLAKRLEDQLRTAQKDNLEYSYEALKSYLMLHQPEHFDAEALKAWITLDWARSLDRGIPEDQRKLLEDQLDVLIAQGPP
;
A
#
# COMPACT_ATOMS: atom_id res chain seq x y z
N PHE A 1 -25.44 -4.71 -20.93
CA PHE A 1 -24.18 -5.10 -21.60
C PHE A 1 -23.60 -3.89 -22.35
N PRO A 2 -22.75 -3.08 -21.70
CA PRO A 2 -22.28 -1.78 -22.22
C PRO A 2 -21.27 -1.85 -23.38
N LEU A 3 -21.00 -3.04 -23.94
CA LEU A 3 -20.09 -3.24 -25.08
C LEU A 3 -20.81 -3.73 -26.35
N ALA A 4 -22.13 -3.93 -26.30
CA ALA A 4 -22.92 -4.34 -27.46
C ALA A 4 -22.85 -3.31 -28.61
N ASP A 5 -22.73 -2.03 -28.27
CA ASP A 5 -22.70 -0.92 -29.24
C ASP A 5 -21.41 -0.87 -30.08
N LYS A 6 -20.34 -1.54 -29.64
CA LYS A 6 -19.05 -1.60 -30.39
C LYS A 6 -18.82 -2.91 -31.14
N PHE A 7 -19.46 -4.01 -30.75
CA PHE A 7 -19.17 -5.35 -31.29
C PHE A 7 -20.40 -6.04 -31.92
N GLY A 8 -21.56 -5.39 -31.94
CA GLY A 8 -22.81 -5.96 -32.44
C GLY A 8 -23.43 -6.96 -31.46
N PRO A 9 -24.71 -7.36 -31.65
CA PRO A 9 -25.42 -8.27 -30.75
C PRO A 9 -24.98 -9.74 -30.88
N GLY A 10 -23.84 -10.02 -31.50
CA GLY A 10 -23.35 -11.36 -31.77
C GLY A 10 -22.21 -11.76 -30.85
N ALA A 11 -22.53 -12.41 -29.72
CA ALA A 11 -21.73 -13.58 -29.38
C ALA A 11 -21.80 -14.48 -30.63
N ILE A 12 -20.66 -14.82 -31.24
CA ILE A 12 -20.62 -15.77 -32.36
C ILE A 12 -21.06 -17.12 -31.80
N ARG A 13 -22.38 -17.35 -31.75
CA ARG A 13 -22.99 -18.64 -31.43
C ARG A 13 -22.69 -19.57 -32.58
N GLY A 14 -21.57 -20.29 -32.48
CA GLY A 14 -21.45 -21.58 -33.13
C GLY A 14 -22.55 -22.49 -32.55
N VAL A 15 -23.21 -23.25 -33.40
CA VAL A 15 -24.21 -24.28 -33.04
C VAL A 15 -23.55 -25.49 -32.33
N GLY A 16 -22.33 -25.33 -31.83
CA GLY A 16 -21.60 -26.27 -30.99
C GLY A 16 -21.06 -25.51 -29.77
N GLY A 17 -21.09 -26.15 -28.59
CA GLY A 17 -20.78 -25.52 -27.30
C GLY A 17 -19.42 -24.81 -27.18
N THR A 18 -19.19 -24.21 -26.01
CA THR A 18 -18.01 -23.37 -25.72
C THR A 18 -16.71 -24.06 -26.13
N ARG A 19 -15.97 -23.42 -27.05
CA ARG A 19 -14.78 -24.00 -27.69
C ARG A 19 -13.49 -23.78 -26.93
N ASN A 20 -13.36 -22.81 -26.03
CA ASN A 20 -12.17 -22.59 -25.20
C ASN A 20 -12.64 -22.04 -23.86
N CYS A 21 -12.64 -20.71 -23.70
CA CYS A 21 -13.32 -20.03 -22.60
C CYS A 21 -14.01 -18.78 -23.16
N ASP A 22 -15.24 -18.54 -22.74
CA ASP A 22 -15.99 -17.34 -23.09
C ASP A 22 -16.04 -16.40 -21.89
N TRP A 23 -15.80 -15.11 -22.14
CA TRP A 23 -15.76 -14.08 -21.10
C TRP A 23 -16.97 -13.17 -21.25
N TRP A 24 -17.78 -13.11 -20.22
CA TRP A 24 -18.97 -12.27 -20.17
C TRP A 24 -18.74 -11.13 -19.18
N PHE A 25 -18.68 -9.91 -19.70
CA PHE A 25 -18.50 -8.70 -18.91
C PHE A 25 -19.85 -8.05 -18.64
N THR A 26 -20.19 -7.91 -17.36
CA THR A 26 -21.39 -7.21 -16.89
C THR A 26 -20.99 -6.08 -15.95
N ASP A 27 -21.97 -5.26 -15.55
CA ASP A 27 -21.74 -4.14 -14.64
C ASP A 27 -21.39 -4.61 -13.21
N GLU A 28 -21.84 -5.81 -12.83
CA GLU A 28 -21.68 -6.35 -11.48
C GLU A 28 -20.63 -7.48 -11.39
N ALA A 29 -20.40 -8.23 -12.46
CA ALA A 29 -19.49 -9.38 -12.46
C ALA A 29 -18.85 -9.68 -13.82
N VAL A 30 -17.71 -10.37 -13.78
CA VAL A 30 -17.11 -11.04 -14.95
C VAL A 30 -17.36 -12.53 -14.79
N LEU A 31 -18.13 -13.13 -15.70
CA LEU A 31 -18.38 -14.56 -15.73
C LEU A 31 -17.44 -15.18 -16.77
N ILE A 32 -16.77 -16.26 -16.37
CA ILE A 32 -15.90 -17.00 -17.27
C ILE A 32 -16.53 -18.37 -17.46
N ASP A 33 -17.02 -18.62 -18.68
CA ASP A 33 -17.53 -19.92 -19.08
C ASP A 33 -16.41 -20.75 -19.68
N THR A 34 -16.27 -21.99 -19.23
CA THR A 34 -15.19 -22.89 -19.63
C THR A 34 -15.76 -24.02 -20.47
N ALA A 35 -15.08 -24.40 -21.56
CA ALA A 35 -15.46 -25.55 -22.36
C ALA A 35 -15.62 -26.83 -21.52
N GLY A 36 -16.67 -27.62 -21.77
CA GLY A 36 -16.94 -28.87 -21.04
C GLY A 36 -15.81 -29.91 -21.09
N ARG A 37 -14.93 -29.85 -22.09
CA ARG A 37 -13.73 -30.71 -22.16
C ARG A 37 -12.73 -30.44 -21.04
N TYR A 38 -12.73 -29.23 -20.45
CA TYR A 38 -11.97 -28.96 -19.23
C TYR A 38 -12.56 -29.69 -18.02
N THR A 39 -13.77 -30.23 -18.11
CA THR A 39 -14.39 -31.09 -17.09
C THR A 39 -14.22 -32.58 -17.40
N THR A 40 -14.35 -33.04 -18.65
CA THR A 40 -14.39 -34.48 -19.00
C THR A 40 -13.12 -35.08 -19.62
N GLN A 41 -12.18 -34.29 -20.16
CA GLN A 41 -10.89 -34.75 -20.75
C GLN A 41 -10.99 -35.89 -21.79
N ASP A 42 -12.05 -35.92 -22.63
CA ASP A 42 -12.29 -37.04 -23.56
C ASP A 42 -11.36 -37.07 -24.80
N SER A 43 -10.61 -36.01 -25.09
CA SER A 43 -9.76 -35.92 -26.30
C SER A 43 -8.58 -34.98 -26.09
N HIS A 44 -7.34 -35.49 -26.20
CA HIS A 44 -6.07 -34.74 -26.07
C HIS A 44 -5.74 -34.21 -24.65
N GLN A 45 -5.69 -35.12 -23.67
CA GLN A 45 -5.48 -34.84 -22.24
C GLN A 45 -4.26 -33.96 -21.90
N SER A 46 -3.15 -34.09 -22.64
CA SER A 46 -1.92 -33.31 -22.39
C SER A 46 -2.05 -31.85 -22.82
N GLU A 47 -2.62 -31.60 -24.00
CA GLU A 47 -2.83 -30.25 -24.55
C GLU A 47 -3.88 -29.49 -23.73
N ASP A 48 -4.99 -30.14 -23.40
CA ASP A 48 -6.05 -29.55 -22.57
C ASP A 48 -5.55 -29.21 -21.16
N LYS A 49 -4.68 -30.03 -20.58
CA LYS A 49 -4.06 -29.75 -19.28
C LYS A 49 -3.14 -28.53 -19.35
N SER A 50 -2.29 -28.42 -20.37
CA SER A 50 -1.39 -27.27 -20.53
C SER A 50 -2.17 -25.97 -20.74
N ALA A 51 -3.22 -26.00 -21.58
CA ALA A 51 -4.09 -24.85 -21.80
C ALA A 51 -4.81 -24.41 -20.52
N TRP A 52 -5.31 -25.37 -19.73
CA TRP A 52 -5.94 -25.13 -18.44
C TRP A 52 -4.96 -24.50 -17.44
N GLU A 53 -3.76 -25.06 -17.28
CA GLU A 53 -2.74 -24.52 -16.38
C GLU A 53 -2.30 -23.10 -16.79
N GLY A 54 -2.13 -22.85 -18.10
CA GLY A 54 -1.84 -21.53 -18.63
C GLY A 54 -2.94 -20.52 -18.33
N PHE A 55 -4.20 -20.93 -18.46
CA PHE A 55 -5.37 -20.11 -18.11
C PHE A 55 -5.38 -19.75 -16.61
N LEU A 56 -5.18 -20.72 -15.72
CA LEU A 56 -5.11 -20.45 -14.27
C LEU A 56 -3.93 -19.54 -13.90
N ALA A 57 -2.78 -19.71 -14.56
CA ALA A 57 -1.64 -18.82 -14.39
C ALA A 57 -1.95 -17.38 -14.82
N LEU A 58 -2.71 -17.20 -15.91
CA LEU A 58 -3.15 -15.89 -16.39
C LEU A 58 -4.09 -15.21 -15.39
N LEU A 59 -5.04 -15.95 -14.81
CA LEU A 59 -5.91 -15.43 -13.74
C LEU A 59 -5.09 -14.99 -12.52
N LYS A 60 -4.13 -15.80 -12.10
CA LYS A 60 -3.25 -15.49 -10.95
C LYS A 60 -2.34 -14.29 -11.22
N LYS A 61 -1.85 -14.13 -12.45
CA LYS A 61 -1.06 -12.96 -12.87
C LYS A 61 -1.91 -11.68 -12.85
N SER A 62 -3.14 -11.75 -13.35
CA SER A 62 -4.01 -10.59 -13.52
C SER A 62 -4.66 -10.15 -12.21
N ARG A 63 -5.03 -11.10 -11.34
CA ARG A 63 -5.66 -10.86 -10.03
C ARG A 63 -4.94 -11.62 -8.91
N PRO A 64 -3.71 -11.23 -8.53
CA PRO A 64 -2.84 -12.03 -7.66
C PRO A 64 -3.34 -12.21 -6.22
N ARG A 65 -4.22 -11.34 -5.73
CA ARG A 65 -4.82 -11.49 -4.38
C ARG A 65 -5.99 -12.47 -4.37
N ARG A 66 -6.83 -12.42 -5.42
CA ARG A 66 -8.09 -13.16 -5.55
C ARG A 66 -8.36 -13.45 -7.03
N PRO A 67 -7.76 -14.51 -7.58
CA PRO A 67 -7.87 -14.84 -9.01
C PRO A 67 -9.32 -15.07 -9.43
N LEU A 68 -10.07 -15.79 -8.58
CA LEU A 68 -11.51 -16.04 -8.71
C LEU A 68 -12.23 -15.69 -7.40
N ASN A 69 -13.51 -15.36 -7.50
CA ASN A 69 -14.36 -15.03 -6.35
C ASN A 69 -15.25 -16.20 -5.90
N GLY A 70 -15.48 -17.16 -6.78
CA GLY A 70 -16.30 -18.36 -6.54
C GLY A 70 -16.40 -19.18 -7.82
N VAL A 71 -17.03 -20.35 -7.72
CA VAL A 71 -17.24 -21.29 -8.84
C VAL A 71 -18.71 -21.66 -8.91
N PHE A 72 -19.28 -21.66 -10.12
CA PHE A 72 -20.57 -22.27 -10.37
C PHE A 72 -20.37 -23.73 -10.77
N LEU A 73 -20.98 -24.64 -10.01
CA LEU A 73 -21.05 -26.05 -10.38
C LEU A 73 -22.43 -26.33 -10.96
N THR A 74 -22.55 -26.45 -12.28
CA THR A 74 -23.82 -26.74 -12.94
C THR A 74 -24.04 -28.26 -13.04
N VAL A 75 -25.13 -28.74 -12.45
CA VAL A 75 -25.59 -30.13 -12.54
C VAL A 75 -26.93 -30.14 -13.25
N SER A 76 -27.07 -30.89 -14.34
CA SER A 76 -28.34 -31.02 -15.08
C SER A 76 -29.25 -32.01 -14.35
N VAL A 77 -30.50 -31.62 -14.08
CA VAL A 77 -31.50 -32.58 -13.54
C VAL A 77 -31.71 -33.74 -14.50
N ALA A 78 -31.75 -33.48 -15.81
CA ALA A 78 -31.95 -34.53 -16.79
C ALA A 78 -30.82 -35.57 -16.77
N ASP A 79 -29.57 -35.12 -16.64
CA ASP A 79 -28.39 -35.98 -16.60
C ASP A 79 -28.41 -36.81 -15.31
N LEU A 80 -28.71 -36.15 -14.19
CA LEU A 80 -28.83 -36.80 -12.88
C LEU A 80 -29.86 -37.95 -12.89
N LEU A 81 -31.02 -37.74 -13.52
CA LEU A 81 -32.11 -38.72 -13.58
C LEU A 81 -31.93 -39.81 -14.65
N SER A 82 -31.19 -39.51 -15.73
CA SER A 82 -31.01 -40.44 -16.86
C SER A 82 -29.76 -41.31 -16.75
N GLN A 83 -28.70 -40.82 -16.12
CA GLN A 83 -27.43 -41.54 -16.00
C GLN A 83 -27.50 -42.68 -14.98
N GLY A 84 -26.72 -43.73 -15.22
CA GLY A 84 -26.52 -44.82 -14.26
C GLY A 84 -25.70 -44.39 -13.04
N ALA A 85 -25.71 -45.21 -11.97
CA ALA A 85 -24.95 -44.91 -10.75
C ALA A 85 -23.44 -44.80 -11.01
N GLU A 86 -22.87 -45.70 -11.81
CA GLU A 86 -21.45 -45.70 -12.18
C GLU A 86 -21.04 -44.43 -12.93
N ALA A 87 -21.87 -43.98 -13.89
CA ALA A 87 -21.62 -42.74 -14.63
C ALA A 87 -21.64 -41.51 -13.70
N ARG A 88 -22.56 -41.47 -12.72
CA ARG A 88 -22.60 -40.40 -11.72
C ARG A 88 -21.38 -40.39 -10.81
N THR A 89 -20.90 -41.57 -10.39
CA THR A 89 -19.68 -41.68 -9.57
C THR A 89 -18.45 -41.20 -10.33
N THR A 90 -18.31 -41.58 -11.60
CA THR A 90 -17.22 -41.08 -12.46
C THR A 90 -17.30 -39.56 -12.64
N LEU A 91 -18.51 -39.02 -12.86
CA LEU A 91 -18.73 -37.58 -12.95
C LEU A 91 -18.35 -36.85 -11.66
N ALA A 92 -18.76 -37.37 -10.49
CA ALA A 92 -18.40 -36.81 -9.19
C ALA A 92 -16.89 -36.77 -8.97
N ALA A 93 -16.19 -37.86 -9.30
CA ALA A 93 -14.73 -37.94 -9.19
C ALA A 93 -14.02 -36.89 -10.07
N SER A 94 -14.47 -36.73 -11.32
CA SER A 94 -13.93 -35.74 -12.24
C SER A 94 -14.16 -34.31 -11.76
N ILE A 95 -15.38 -33.98 -11.31
CA ILE A 95 -15.70 -32.65 -10.74
C ILE A 95 -14.82 -32.37 -9.52
N ARG A 96 -14.73 -33.33 -8.59
CA ARG A 96 -13.91 -33.19 -7.38
C ARG A 96 -12.45 -32.93 -7.71
N ALA A 97 -11.88 -33.70 -8.64
CA ALA A 97 -10.49 -33.50 -9.07
C ALA A 97 -10.26 -32.09 -9.62
N ARG A 98 -11.21 -31.55 -10.40
CA ARG A 98 -11.11 -30.19 -10.95
C ARG A 98 -11.23 -29.09 -9.91
N LEU A 99 -12.14 -29.23 -8.94
CA LEU A 99 -12.26 -28.27 -7.84
C LEU A 99 -10.98 -28.25 -6.98
N LEU A 100 -10.40 -29.41 -6.69
CA LEU A 100 -9.14 -29.50 -5.95
C LEU A 100 -7.96 -28.93 -6.73
N GLU A 101 -7.92 -29.14 -8.05
CA GLU A 101 -6.89 -28.55 -8.92
C GLU A 101 -6.98 -27.02 -8.95
N LEU A 102 -8.20 -26.46 -9.02
CA LEU A 102 -8.46 -25.02 -8.93
C LEU A 102 -7.92 -24.45 -7.61
N ASP A 103 -8.31 -25.02 -6.48
CA ASP A 103 -7.88 -24.57 -5.16
C ASP A 103 -6.35 -24.64 -5.02
N ALA A 104 -5.72 -25.73 -5.50
CA ALA A 104 -4.27 -25.94 -5.43
C ALA A 104 -3.49 -24.91 -6.25
N LYS A 105 -3.90 -24.65 -7.51
CA LYS A 105 -3.19 -23.72 -8.41
C LYS A 105 -3.42 -22.26 -8.03
N LEU A 106 -4.64 -21.91 -7.64
CA LEU A 106 -5.03 -20.55 -7.25
C LEU A 106 -4.72 -20.24 -5.78
N THR A 107 -4.23 -21.23 -5.02
CA THR A 107 -3.81 -21.10 -3.61
C THR A 107 -4.88 -20.46 -2.72
N THR A 108 -6.14 -20.68 -3.06
CA THR A 108 -7.33 -20.05 -2.46
C THR A 108 -8.45 -21.09 -2.45
N ARG A 109 -9.13 -21.26 -1.31
CA ARG A 109 -10.35 -22.09 -1.23
C ARG A 109 -11.53 -21.31 -1.77
N LEU A 110 -12.14 -21.77 -2.85
CA LEU A 110 -13.23 -21.07 -3.52
C LEU A 110 -14.61 -21.53 -3.06
N PRO A 111 -15.57 -20.62 -2.80
CA PRO A 111 -16.96 -21.02 -2.57
C PRO A 111 -17.57 -21.57 -3.87
N VAL A 112 -18.20 -22.72 -3.77
CA VAL A 112 -18.85 -23.44 -4.88
C VAL A 112 -20.36 -23.32 -4.73
N TYR A 113 -21.00 -22.68 -5.71
CA TYR A 113 -22.44 -22.52 -5.81
C TYR A 113 -22.99 -23.61 -6.75
N VAL A 114 -23.71 -24.57 -6.21
CA VAL A 114 -24.26 -25.67 -7.00
C VAL A 114 -25.56 -25.21 -7.66
N LEU A 115 -25.57 -25.17 -8.97
CA LEU A 115 -26.74 -24.85 -9.78
C LEU A 115 -27.31 -26.15 -10.38
N VAL A 116 -28.44 -26.59 -9.85
CA VAL A 116 -29.21 -27.68 -10.42
C VAL A 116 -30.05 -27.12 -11.59
N THR A 117 -29.49 -27.24 -12.78
CA THR A 117 -30.03 -26.65 -14.02
C THR A 117 -31.05 -27.56 -14.70
N LYS A 118 -31.82 -26.99 -15.64
CA LYS A 118 -32.89 -27.70 -16.36
C LYS A 118 -33.94 -28.30 -15.43
N SER A 119 -34.23 -27.62 -14.32
CA SER A 119 -35.23 -28.07 -13.35
C SER A 119 -36.64 -28.10 -13.94
N ASP A 120 -36.88 -27.36 -15.02
CA ASP A 120 -38.11 -27.40 -15.83
C ASP A 120 -38.38 -28.73 -16.52
N LEU A 121 -37.36 -29.59 -16.66
CA LEU A 121 -37.54 -30.94 -17.17
C LEU A 121 -38.13 -31.89 -16.13
N LEU A 122 -38.31 -31.49 -14.87
CA LEU A 122 -39.13 -32.25 -13.94
C LEU A 122 -40.59 -32.14 -14.35
N TYR A 123 -41.26 -33.29 -14.50
CA TYR A 123 -42.69 -33.31 -14.79
C TYR A 123 -43.47 -32.49 -13.74
N GLY A 124 -44.30 -31.55 -14.22
CA GLY A 124 -45.08 -30.64 -13.39
C GLY A 124 -44.37 -29.37 -12.91
N PHE A 125 -43.07 -29.17 -13.16
CA PHE A 125 -42.35 -27.95 -12.73
C PHE A 125 -42.97 -26.68 -13.33
N THR A 126 -43.10 -26.64 -14.67
CA THR A 126 -43.60 -25.46 -15.37
C THR A 126 -45.04 -25.14 -14.95
N ASP A 127 -45.87 -26.16 -14.75
CA ASP A 127 -47.26 -26.00 -14.32
C ASP A 127 -47.36 -25.53 -12.87
N TYR A 128 -46.54 -26.10 -11.98
CA TYR A 128 -46.48 -25.71 -10.57
C TYR A 128 -46.09 -24.23 -10.41
N PHE A 129 -45.12 -23.74 -11.19
CA PHE A 129 -44.65 -22.36 -11.12
C PHE A 129 -45.24 -21.42 -12.20
N ALA A 130 -46.30 -21.84 -12.90
CA ALA A 130 -46.85 -21.09 -14.03
C ALA A 130 -47.35 -19.68 -13.64
N ASP A 131 -47.94 -19.56 -12.44
CA ASP A 131 -48.59 -18.32 -12.00
C ASP A 131 -47.63 -17.35 -11.30
N LEU A 132 -46.36 -17.74 -11.13
CA LEU A 132 -45.37 -16.83 -10.58
C LEU A 132 -45.17 -15.64 -11.52
N GLY A 133 -45.30 -14.43 -10.99
CA GLY A 133 -44.95 -13.20 -11.69
C GLY A 133 -43.45 -13.08 -11.99
N LYS A 134 -43.04 -12.02 -12.70
CA LYS A 134 -41.62 -11.80 -13.06
C LYS A 134 -40.71 -11.75 -11.82
N GLU A 135 -41.12 -11.04 -10.78
CA GLU A 135 -40.36 -10.91 -9.54
C GLU A 135 -40.27 -12.22 -8.76
N GLN A 136 -41.39 -12.96 -8.66
CA GLN A 136 -41.41 -14.26 -7.98
C GLN A 136 -40.57 -15.31 -8.71
N ARG A 137 -40.59 -15.34 -10.06
CA ARG A 137 -39.69 -16.20 -10.84
C ARG A 137 -38.23 -15.78 -10.71
N ALA A 138 -37.93 -14.53 -10.36
CA ALA A 138 -36.57 -14.08 -10.15
C ALA A 138 -36.01 -14.52 -8.79
N GLN A 139 -36.85 -14.89 -7.81
CA GLN A 139 -36.44 -15.28 -6.45
C GLN A 139 -35.52 -16.50 -6.42
N VAL A 140 -34.96 -16.82 -5.26
CA VAL A 140 -34.09 -17.99 -5.11
C VAL A 140 -34.92 -19.22 -4.76
N PHE A 141 -34.72 -20.31 -5.50
CA PHE A 141 -35.29 -21.62 -5.18
C PHE A 141 -34.14 -22.57 -4.82
N GLY A 142 -33.87 -22.71 -3.52
CA GLY A 142 -32.67 -23.37 -3.02
C GLY A 142 -32.31 -22.91 -1.61
N PHE A 143 -31.10 -23.23 -1.18
CA PHE A 143 -30.60 -22.84 0.14
C PHE A 143 -29.10 -22.52 0.12
N THR A 144 -28.69 -21.73 1.10
CA THR A 144 -27.34 -21.21 1.28
C THR A 144 -26.82 -21.64 2.64
N LEU A 145 -25.71 -22.37 2.72
CA LEU A 145 -25.22 -22.98 3.96
C LEU A 145 -24.40 -22.00 4.78
N PRO A 146 -24.76 -21.68 6.04
CA PRO A 146 -24.04 -20.69 6.84
C PRO A 146 -22.52 -20.95 6.89
N PRO A 147 -21.65 -19.91 6.85
CA PRO A 147 -20.20 -20.11 6.90
C PRO A 147 -19.73 -20.92 8.12
N GLU A 148 -20.41 -20.78 9.24
CA GLU A 148 -20.14 -21.46 10.52
C GLU A 148 -20.39 -22.98 10.43
N GLU A 149 -21.30 -23.41 9.56
CA GLU A 149 -21.56 -24.84 9.31
C GLU A 149 -20.49 -25.47 8.40
N GLY A 150 -19.68 -24.66 7.71
CA GLY A 150 -18.64 -25.16 6.79
C GLY A 150 -17.66 -26.12 7.46
N ALA A 151 -17.24 -25.83 8.70
CA ALA A 151 -16.34 -26.71 9.45
C ALA A 151 -17.00 -28.05 9.81
N GLN A 152 -18.31 -28.05 10.11
CA GLN A 152 -19.06 -29.27 10.40
C GLN A 152 -19.32 -30.09 9.14
N VAL A 153 -19.58 -29.43 8.01
CA VAL A 153 -19.71 -30.06 6.69
C VAL A 153 -18.38 -30.71 6.28
N ASP A 154 -17.25 -30.04 6.54
CA ASP A 154 -15.92 -30.58 6.25
C ASP A 154 -15.61 -31.86 7.04
N GLU A 155 -16.15 -31.99 8.26
CA GLU A 155 -15.91 -33.14 9.16
C GLU A 155 -16.94 -34.27 8.99
N LYS A 156 -18.23 -33.93 8.86
CA LYS A 156 -19.35 -34.88 8.87
C LYS A 156 -19.93 -35.19 7.48
N GLY A 157 -19.41 -34.53 6.44
CA GLY A 157 -19.93 -34.61 5.09
C GLY A 157 -21.13 -33.67 4.85
N LEU A 158 -21.40 -33.41 3.57
CA LEU A 158 -22.46 -32.49 3.14
C LEU A 158 -23.86 -33.12 3.24
N ALA A 159 -23.97 -34.45 3.20
CA ALA A 159 -25.26 -35.14 3.14
C ALA A 159 -26.23 -34.74 4.26
N ILE A 160 -25.76 -34.56 5.50
CA ILE A 160 -26.64 -34.21 6.64
C ILE A 160 -27.25 -32.81 6.45
N ALA A 161 -26.41 -31.81 6.18
CA ALA A 161 -26.86 -30.44 5.96
C ALA A 161 -27.75 -30.36 4.72
N PHE A 162 -27.34 -31.00 3.62
CA PHE A 162 -28.14 -31.07 2.40
C PHE A 162 -29.52 -31.67 2.64
N ASN A 163 -29.61 -32.84 3.29
CA ASN A 163 -30.90 -33.52 3.50
C ASN A 163 -31.85 -32.69 4.38
N ARG A 164 -31.31 -31.99 5.39
CA ARG A 164 -32.10 -31.07 6.22
C ARG A 164 -32.68 -29.92 5.40
N GLU A 165 -31.82 -29.17 4.69
CA GLU A 165 -32.27 -28.00 3.92
C GLU A 165 -33.14 -28.39 2.73
N PHE A 166 -32.85 -29.52 2.07
CA PHE A 166 -33.67 -30.05 0.98
C PHE A 166 -35.05 -30.49 1.47
N ALA A 167 -35.15 -31.11 2.66
CA ALA A 167 -36.44 -31.48 3.24
C ALA A 167 -37.30 -30.23 3.50
N LEU A 168 -36.74 -29.16 4.08
CA LEU A 168 -37.45 -27.90 4.27
C LEU A 168 -37.94 -27.28 2.96
N LEU A 169 -37.12 -27.35 1.91
CA LEU A 169 -37.48 -26.87 0.57
C LEU A 169 -38.59 -27.71 -0.05
N HIS A 170 -38.52 -29.04 0.11
CA HIS A 170 -39.52 -29.99 -0.36
C HIS A 170 -40.86 -29.81 0.36
N ASP A 171 -40.84 -29.68 1.69
CA ASP A 171 -42.02 -29.40 2.50
C ASP A 171 -42.71 -28.11 2.05
N ARG A 172 -41.93 -27.05 1.77
CA ARG A 172 -42.50 -25.80 1.25
C ARG A 172 -43.18 -25.95 -0.11
N VAL A 173 -42.66 -26.82 -0.99
CA VAL A 173 -43.31 -27.17 -2.26
C VAL A 173 -44.58 -27.99 -2.00
N ASN A 174 -44.56 -28.88 -1.01
CA ASN A 174 -45.71 -29.69 -0.67
C ASN A 174 -46.84 -28.86 -0.01
N ASP A 175 -46.52 -27.91 0.86
CA ASP A 175 -47.48 -27.02 1.52
C ASP A 175 -48.22 -26.13 0.52
N GLY A 176 -47.53 -25.71 -0.55
CA GLY A 176 -48.13 -24.93 -1.63
C GLY A 176 -49.08 -25.73 -2.52
N LEU A 177 -48.99 -27.07 -2.51
CA LEU A 177 -49.67 -27.96 -3.43
C LEU A 177 -51.19 -27.75 -3.47
N ILE A 178 -51.83 -27.73 -2.29
CA ILE A 178 -53.29 -27.63 -2.18
C ILE A 178 -53.77 -26.33 -2.83
N SER A 179 -53.11 -25.21 -2.51
CA SER A 179 -53.44 -23.91 -3.08
C SER A 179 -53.24 -23.91 -4.61
N ARG A 180 -52.12 -24.45 -5.10
CA ARG A 180 -51.86 -24.56 -6.56
C ARG A 180 -52.93 -25.38 -7.28
N MET A 181 -53.34 -26.52 -6.73
CA MET A 181 -54.37 -27.36 -7.32
C MET A 181 -55.76 -26.72 -7.33
N GLN A 182 -56.11 -25.95 -6.30
CA GLN A 182 -57.41 -25.27 -6.22
C GLN A 182 -57.55 -24.18 -7.29
N HIS A 183 -56.45 -23.47 -7.62
CA HIS A 183 -56.45 -22.40 -8.62
C HIS A 183 -56.41 -22.91 -10.07
N GLU A 184 -55.84 -24.09 -10.32
CA GLU A 184 -55.72 -24.64 -11.68
C GLU A 184 -57.02 -25.33 -12.11
N THR A 185 -57.66 -24.87 -13.18
CA THR A 185 -58.92 -25.45 -13.69
C THR A 185 -58.71 -26.62 -14.65
N ASP A 186 -57.59 -26.65 -15.37
CA ASP A 186 -57.30 -27.71 -16.34
C ASP A 186 -56.91 -29.00 -15.62
N GLY A 187 -57.64 -30.09 -15.90
CA GLY A 187 -57.45 -31.37 -15.22
C GLY A 187 -56.07 -31.99 -15.45
N THR A 188 -55.49 -31.83 -16.64
CA THR A 188 -54.17 -32.37 -16.98
C THR A 188 -53.07 -31.60 -16.27
N ARG A 189 -53.13 -30.26 -16.27
CA ARG A 189 -52.19 -29.40 -15.54
C ARG A 189 -52.32 -29.59 -14.03
N ARG A 190 -53.55 -29.72 -13.51
CA ARG A 190 -53.79 -30.03 -12.09
C ARG A 190 -53.15 -31.36 -11.69
N ALA A 191 -53.23 -32.39 -12.53
CA ALA A 191 -52.54 -33.66 -12.29
C ALA A 191 -51.01 -33.54 -12.34
N ALA A 192 -50.47 -32.72 -13.25
CA ALA A 192 -49.03 -32.44 -13.30
C ALA A 192 -48.55 -31.68 -12.04
N ILE A 193 -49.31 -30.69 -11.58
CA ILE A 193 -49.08 -29.96 -10.33
C ILE A 193 -49.08 -30.92 -9.14
N PHE A 194 -50.08 -31.83 -9.06
CA PHE A 194 -50.16 -32.85 -8.02
C PHE A 194 -48.91 -33.74 -7.96
N GLY A 195 -48.39 -34.15 -9.14
CA GLY A 195 -47.23 -35.02 -9.23
C GLY A 195 -45.89 -34.33 -8.92
N PHE A 196 -45.80 -33.01 -9.06
CA PHE A 196 -44.53 -32.29 -8.99
C PHE A 196 -43.76 -32.46 -7.66
N PRO A 197 -44.37 -32.36 -6.46
CA PRO A 197 -43.63 -32.56 -5.20
C PRO A 197 -42.94 -33.93 -5.12
N ALA A 198 -43.58 -34.99 -5.62
CA ALA A 198 -42.98 -36.32 -5.66
C ALA A 198 -41.82 -36.40 -6.67
N GLN A 199 -41.95 -35.75 -7.84
CA GLN A 199 -40.86 -35.67 -8.81
C GLN A 199 -39.66 -34.92 -8.22
N PHE A 200 -39.90 -33.78 -7.58
CA PHE A 200 -38.86 -32.99 -6.92
C PHE A 200 -38.19 -33.79 -5.81
N GLY A 201 -38.96 -34.44 -4.94
CA GLY A 201 -38.43 -35.31 -3.87
C GLY A 201 -37.54 -36.44 -4.40
N SER A 202 -37.82 -36.98 -5.59
CA SER A 202 -37.00 -38.03 -6.21
C SER A 202 -35.57 -37.57 -6.60
N VAL A 203 -35.34 -36.26 -6.71
CA VAL A 203 -34.04 -35.67 -7.02
C VAL A 203 -33.14 -35.66 -5.79
N GLY A 204 -33.72 -35.46 -4.59
CA GLY A 204 -33.00 -35.31 -3.32
C GLY A 204 -31.94 -36.40 -3.07
N PRO A 205 -32.30 -37.69 -3.04
CA PRO A 205 -31.34 -38.77 -2.78
C PRO A 205 -30.22 -38.85 -3.81
N LEU A 206 -30.51 -38.64 -5.10
CA LEU A 206 -29.50 -38.65 -6.15
C LEU A 206 -28.52 -37.49 -6.03
N LEU A 207 -29.05 -36.31 -5.73
CA LEU A 207 -28.25 -35.11 -5.57
C LEU A 207 -27.41 -35.18 -4.30
N SER A 208 -27.97 -35.67 -3.19
CA SER A 208 -27.23 -35.90 -1.95
C SER A 208 -26.03 -36.82 -2.18
N ASP A 209 -26.23 -37.96 -2.85
CA ASP A 209 -25.16 -38.92 -3.14
C ASP A 209 -24.05 -38.31 -4.02
N LEU A 210 -24.44 -37.61 -5.10
CA LEU A 210 -23.48 -36.93 -5.97
C LEU A 210 -22.67 -35.86 -5.21
N LEU A 211 -23.36 -35.03 -4.44
CA LEU A 211 -22.73 -33.95 -3.68
C LEU A 211 -21.83 -34.48 -2.57
N ASP A 212 -22.22 -35.54 -1.88
CA ASP A 212 -21.39 -36.18 -0.88
C ASP A 212 -20.09 -36.70 -1.49
N GLN A 213 -20.16 -37.37 -2.66
CA GLN A 213 -18.97 -37.83 -3.38
C GLN A 213 -18.04 -36.68 -3.82
N ILE A 214 -18.60 -35.52 -4.21
CA ILE A 214 -17.80 -34.35 -4.64
C ILE A 214 -17.16 -33.63 -3.45
N PHE A 215 -17.92 -33.40 -2.38
CA PHE A 215 -17.55 -32.53 -1.28
C PHE A 215 -17.05 -33.28 -0.03
N THR A 216 -16.88 -34.61 -0.11
CA THR A 216 -16.24 -35.37 0.97
C THR A 216 -14.74 -35.08 1.07
N GLY A 217 -14.31 -34.76 2.30
CA GLY A 217 -12.91 -34.56 2.66
C GLY A 217 -12.13 -35.87 2.68
N SER A 218 -10.80 -35.79 2.52
CA SER A 218 -9.93 -36.93 2.79
C SER A 218 -8.79 -36.51 3.72
N ARG A 219 -8.07 -37.49 4.30
CA ARG A 219 -6.89 -37.20 5.13
C ARG A 219 -5.79 -36.41 4.39
N PHE A 220 -5.81 -36.42 3.07
CA PHE A 220 -4.77 -35.84 2.22
C PHE A 220 -5.19 -34.54 1.51
N ALA A 221 -6.50 -34.25 1.45
CA ALA A 221 -7.02 -33.06 0.78
C ALA A 221 -8.24 -32.52 1.51
N GLN A 222 -8.24 -31.21 1.76
CA GLN A 222 -9.43 -30.53 2.27
C GLN A 222 -10.55 -30.58 1.21
N PRO A 223 -11.81 -30.75 1.63
CA PRO A 223 -12.93 -30.75 0.70
C PRO A 223 -13.14 -29.37 0.06
N PRO A 224 -13.59 -29.33 -1.21
CA PRO A 224 -14.04 -28.08 -1.81
C PRO A 224 -15.13 -27.41 -0.95
N TRP A 225 -15.18 -26.08 -0.93
CA TRP A 225 -16.13 -25.37 -0.07
C TRP A 225 -17.47 -25.18 -0.78
N VAL A 226 -18.48 -25.97 -0.42
CA VAL A 226 -19.86 -25.76 -0.88
C VAL A 226 -20.51 -24.57 -0.17
N ARG A 227 -21.07 -23.62 -0.93
CA ARG A 227 -21.76 -22.43 -0.39
C ARG A 227 -23.27 -22.58 -0.36
N GLY A 228 -23.85 -23.34 -1.28
CA GLY A 228 -25.29 -23.57 -1.36
C GLY A 228 -25.70 -24.38 -2.59
N VAL A 229 -26.96 -24.78 -2.62
CA VAL A 229 -27.56 -25.57 -3.70
C VAL A 229 -28.85 -24.90 -4.16
N TYR A 230 -28.96 -24.66 -5.47
CA TYR A 230 -30.03 -23.86 -6.06
C TYR A 230 -30.57 -24.52 -7.33
N PHE A 231 -31.90 -24.59 -7.44
CA PHE A 231 -32.61 -25.15 -8.58
C PHE A 231 -33.01 -24.04 -9.54
N THR A 232 -32.63 -24.19 -10.81
CA THR A 232 -32.75 -23.12 -11.80
C THR A 232 -33.23 -23.65 -13.14
N SER A 233 -33.86 -22.77 -13.93
CA SER A 233 -34.17 -22.99 -15.34
C SER A 233 -33.83 -21.74 -16.14
N GLY A 234 -33.01 -21.93 -17.17
CA GLY A 234 -32.65 -20.88 -18.13
C GLY A 234 -33.69 -20.80 -19.24
N THR A 235 -33.34 -21.28 -20.43
CA THR A 235 -34.28 -21.44 -21.55
C THR A 235 -34.92 -22.83 -21.50
N GLN A 236 -36.26 -22.89 -21.52
CA GLN A 236 -36.98 -24.18 -21.56
C GLN A 236 -36.86 -24.81 -22.94
N GLU A 237 -36.20 -25.96 -23.03
CA GLU A 237 -36.06 -26.77 -24.24
C GLU A 237 -36.06 -28.26 -23.86
N GLY A 238 -36.74 -29.10 -24.63
CA GLY A 238 -36.78 -30.56 -24.43
C GLY A 238 -38.11 -31.11 -23.91
N SER A 239 -38.16 -32.43 -23.71
CA SER A 239 -39.34 -33.12 -23.17
C SER A 239 -39.19 -33.38 -21.66
N PRO A 240 -40.24 -33.15 -20.85
CA PRO A 240 -40.18 -33.42 -19.41
C PRO A 240 -39.93 -34.90 -19.09
N ILE A 241 -39.28 -35.15 -17.97
CA ILE A 241 -38.95 -36.47 -17.42
C ILE A 241 -39.89 -36.74 -16.24
N ASP A 242 -40.75 -37.74 -16.41
CA ASP A 242 -41.52 -38.33 -15.32
C ASP A 242 -40.80 -39.57 -14.80
N ARG A 243 -40.19 -39.45 -13.61
CA ARG A 243 -39.44 -40.54 -12.99
C ARG A 243 -40.33 -41.42 -12.12
N VAL A 244 -41.31 -40.85 -11.43
CA VAL A 244 -42.24 -41.60 -10.55
C VAL A 244 -43.08 -42.55 -11.39
N MET A 245 -43.78 -42.05 -12.41
CA MET A 245 -44.58 -42.87 -13.31
C MET A 245 -43.69 -43.80 -14.15
N GLY A 246 -42.47 -43.37 -14.51
CA GLY A 246 -41.48 -44.21 -15.16
C GLY A 246 -41.01 -45.39 -14.29
N SER A 247 -40.86 -45.21 -12.98
CA SER A 247 -40.53 -46.30 -12.05
C SER A 247 -41.69 -47.26 -11.85
N LEU A 248 -42.92 -46.74 -11.73
CA LEU A 248 -44.13 -47.56 -11.62
C LEU A 248 -44.36 -48.37 -12.89
N ALA A 249 -44.24 -47.75 -14.07
CA ALA A 249 -44.36 -48.44 -15.34
C ALA A 249 -43.35 -49.59 -15.48
N ARG A 250 -42.09 -49.37 -15.06
CA ARG A 250 -41.07 -50.45 -15.03
C ARG A 250 -41.39 -51.56 -14.04
N SER A 251 -41.87 -51.24 -12.84
CA SER A 251 -42.20 -52.26 -11.83
C SER A 251 -43.43 -53.09 -12.22
N PHE A 252 -44.35 -52.53 -12.99
CA PHE A 252 -45.58 -53.19 -13.44
C PHE A 252 -45.55 -53.68 -14.90
N GLY A 253 -44.43 -53.53 -15.60
CA GLY A 253 -44.28 -53.97 -17.00
C GLY A 253 -45.15 -53.20 -18.01
N LEU A 254 -45.53 -51.96 -17.70
CA LEU A 254 -46.38 -51.12 -18.55
C LEU A 254 -45.53 -50.29 -19.54
N GLU A 255 -46.08 -50.03 -20.73
CA GLU A 255 -45.45 -49.12 -21.70
C GLU A 255 -45.37 -47.69 -21.16
N ARG A 256 -44.22 -47.04 -21.35
CA ARG A 256 -43.98 -45.68 -20.87
C ARG A 256 -44.64 -44.67 -21.80
N ALA A 257 -45.62 -43.90 -21.31
CA ALA A 257 -46.20 -42.80 -22.07
C ALA A 257 -45.13 -41.74 -22.39
N MET A 258 -44.96 -41.42 -23.68
CA MET A 258 -44.08 -40.34 -24.12
C MET A 258 -44.76 -38.98 -23.90
N LEU A 259 -44.15 -38.12 -23.10
CA LEU A 259 -44.63 -36.76 -22.88
C LEU A 259 -44.28 -35.85 -24.06
N ALA A 260 -45.21 -34.96 -24.43
CA ALA A 260 -45.00 -33.98 -25.49
C ALA A 260 -43.85 -33.01 -25.16
N PRO A 261 -43.09 -32.53 -26.16
CA PRO A 261 -42.04 -31.53 -25.95
C PRO A 261 -42.60 -30.22 -25.37
N GLN A 262 -41.87 -29.59 -24.45
CA GLN A 262 -42.23 -28.26 -23.96
C GLN A 262 -42.02 -27.22 -25.07
N LYS A 263 -42.96 -26.28 -25.22
CA LYS A 263 -42.78 -25.12 -26.10
C LYS A 263 -41.81 -24.15 -25.43
N SER A 264 -40.76 -23.74 -26.15
CA SER A 264 -39.81 -22.73 -25.65
C SER A 264 -40.53 -21.42 -25.34
N SER A 265 -40.48 -20.99 -24.09
CA SER A 265 -41.18 -19.78 -23.63
C SER A 265 -40.23 -18.61 -23.32
N GLY A 266 -38.92 -18.82 -23.41
CA GLY A 266 -37.89 -17.80 -23.09
C GLY A 266 -37.93 -17.27 -21.65
N ARG A 267 -38.67 -17.91 -20.74
CA ARG A 267 -38.81 -17.47 -19.34
C ARG A 267 -37.63 -18.00 -18.54
N SER A 268 -37.01 -17.20 -17.68
CA SER A 268 -36.04 -17.70 -16.71
C SER A 268 -36.69 -17.94 -15.35
N TYR A 269 -36.33 -19.03 -14.69
CA TYR A 269 -36.73 -19.33 -13.31
C TYR A 269 -35.50 -19.39 -12.39
N PHE A 270 -35.60 -18.65 -11.30
CA PHE A 270 -34.79 -18.66 -10.11
C PHE A 270 -33.30 -18.34 -10.27
N LEU A 271 -32.95 -17.56 -11.29
CA LEU A 271 -31.55 -17.18 -11.59
C LEU A 271 -31.18 -15.75 -11.18
N THR A 272 -32.07 -14.78 -11.39
CA THR A 272 -31.70 -13.35 -11.30
C THR A 272 -31.31 -12.92 -9.89
N THR A 273 -32.17 -13.16 -8.89
CA THR A 273 -31.90 -12.81 -7.48
C THR A 273 -30.74 -13.66 -6.94
N LEU A 274 -30.62 -14.92 -7.38
CA LEU A 274 -29.52 -15.79 -6.98
C LEU A 274 -28.17 -15.18 -7.36
N LEU A 275 -27.99 -14.78 -8.62
CA LEU A 275 -26.73 -14.19 -9.06
C LEU A 275 -26.49 -12.83 -8.38
N ARG A 276 -27.50 -11.95 -8.41
CA ARG A 276 -27.38 -10.56 -8.00
C ARG A 276 -27.29 -10.35 -6.49
N ASP A 277 -28.09 -11.09 -5.72
CA ASP A 277 -28.29 -10.83 -4.29
C ASP A 277 -27.62 -11.87 -3.40
N VAL A 278 -27.23 -13.04 -3.95
CA VAL A 278 -26.50 -14.08 -3.20
C VAL A 278 -25.06 -14.16 -3.67
N VAL A 279 -24.80 -14.41 -4.95
CA VAL A 279 -23.45 -14.78 -5.41
C VAL A 279 -22.53 -13.58 -5.55
N PHE A 280 -22.96 -12.50 -6.22
CA PHE A 280 -22.11 -11.34 -6.47
C PHE A 280 -21.77 -10.54 -5.20
N PRO A 281 -22.68 -10.34 -4.22
CA PRO A 281 -22.35 -9.67 -2.96
C PRO A 281 -21.31 -10.44 -2.15
N GLU A 282 -21.27 -11.75 -2.32
CA GLU A 282 -20.33 -12.68 -1.66
C GLU A 282 -18.93 -12.71 -2.29
N GLN A 283 -18.61 -11.81 -3.22
CA GLN A 283 -17.30 -11.71 -3.88
C GLN A 283 -16.08 -11.70 -2.93
N ARG A 284 -16.25 -11.38 -1.64
CA ARG A 284 -15.16 -11.35 -0.65
C ARG A 284 -15.01 -12.64 0.17
N LEU A 285 -15.89 -13.63 -0.02
CA LEU A 285 -15.84 -14.91 0.67
C LEU A 285 -14.62 -15.75 0.26
N ALA A 286 -14.24 -15.73 -1.03
CA ALA A 286 -12.97 -16.30 -1.46
C ALA A 286 -11.83 -15.65 -0.66
N GLY A 287 -11.06 -16.48 0.04
CA GLY A 287 -9.87 -16.06 0.78
C GLY A 287 -8.87 -15.31 -0.12
N ALA A 288 -7.93 -14.59 0.48
CA ALA A 288 -6.76 -14.14 -0.26
C ALA A 288 -5.64 -15.17 -0.14
N ASP A 289 -4.70 -15.19 -1.09
CA ASP A 289 -3.48 -15.99 -0.94
C ASP A 289 -2.75 -15.59 0.36
N VAL A 290 -2.83 -16.48 1.36
CA VAL A 290 -2.34 -16.23 2.73
C VAL A 290 -0.83 -15.98 2.74
N LYS A 291 -0.07 -16.63 1.84
CA LYS A 291 1.38 -16.46 1.76
C LYS A 291 1.73 -15.07 1.23
N LEU A 292 1.01 -14.61 0.21
CA LEU A 292 1.20 -13.28 -0.36
C LEU A 292 0.86 -12.18 0.66
N GLU A 293 -0.27 -12.32 1.38
CA GLU A 293 -0.66 -11.37 2.42
C GLU A 293 0.37 -11.31 3.56
N ARG A 294 0.84 -12.46 4.07
CA ARG A 294 1.88 -12.51 5.10
C ARG A 294 3.18 -11.83 4.65
N ARG A 295 3.63 -12.10 3.42
CA ARG A 295 4.86 -11.48 2.87
C ARG A 295 4.72 -9.96 2.77
N ARG A 296 3.57 -9.47 2.29
CA ARG A 296 3.30 -8.03 2.20
C ARG A 296 3.21 -7.38 3.58
N HIS A 297 2.57 -8.03 4.54
CA HIS A 297 2.50 -7.55 5.91
C HIS A 297 3.89 -7.45 6.54
N ALA A 298 4.73 -8.48 6.37
CA ALA A 298 6.12 -8.47 6.85
C ALA A 298 6.95 -7.35 6.20
N LEU A 299 6.84 -7.15 4.88
CA LEU A 299 7.53 -6.06 4.18
C LEU A 299 7.06 -4.69 4.66
N ARG A 300 5.76 -4.51 4.88
CA ARG A 300 5.21 -3.26 5.42
C ARG A 300 5.74 -2.99 6.83
N LEU A 301 5.74 -4.01 7.69
CA LEU A 301 6.27 -3.90 9.05
C LEU A 301 7.76 -3.56 9.03
N ALA A 302 8.55 -4.22 8.19
CA ALA A 302 9.98 -3.93 8.03
C ALA A 302 10.23 -2.48 7.56
N ALA A 303 9.46 -2.00 6.59
CA ALA A 303 9.56 -0.62 6.11
C ALA A 303 9.20 0.40 7.19
N VAL A 304 8.11 0.17 7.94
CA VAL A 304 7.70 1.03 9.06
C VAL A 304 8.77 1.04 10.15
N SER A 305 9.28 -0.13 10.55
CA SER A 305 10.36 -0.21 11.54
C SER A 305 11.62 0.52 11.09
N ALA A 306 12.01 0.38 9.83
CA ALA A 306 13.17 1.10 9.28
C ALA A 306 12.98 2.62 9.30
N MET A 307 11.80 3.12 8.89
CA MET A 307 11.48 4.55 8.96
C MET A 307 11.51 5.08 10.40
N THR A 308 10.97 4.32 11.35
CA THR A 308 11.01 4.68 12.77
C THR A 308 12.45 4.75 13.30
N LEU A 309 13.30 3.78 12.97
CA LEU A 309 14.71 3.77 13.39
C LEU A 309 15.49 4.95 12.80
N VAL A 310 15.30 5.25 11.52
CA VAL A 310 15.92 6.42 10.87
C VAL A 310 15.46 7.72 11.53
N THR A 311 14.16 7.85 11.81
CA THR A 311 13.60 9.05 12.47
C THR A 311 14.17 9.23 13.87
N LEU A 312 14.23 8.15 14.67
CA LEU A 312 14.85 8.19 16.00
C LEU A 312 16.34 8.54 15.93
N GLY A 313 17.05 8.00 14.94
CA GLY A 313 18.45 8.34 14.68
C GLY A 313 18.64 9.82 14.40
N LEU A 314 17.84 10.40 13.51
CA LEU A 314 17.89 11.83 13.18
C LEU A 314 17.59 12.72 14.39
N VAL A 315 16.57 12.39 15.18
CA VAL A 315 16.23 13.13 16.41
C VAL A 315 17.37 13.05 17.43
N ALA A 316 17.98 11.86 17.62
CA ALA A 316 19.13 11.70 18.50
C ALA A 316 20.34 12.49 18.01
N SER A 317 20.61 12.49 16.70
CA SER A 317 21.70 13.29 16.10
C SER A 317 21.49 14.80 16.28
N TRP A 318 20.26 15.30 16.10
CA TRP A 318 19.93 16.70 16.41
C TRP A 318 20.08 17.03 17.89
N GLY A 319 19.64 16.15 18.79
CA GLY A 319 19.83 16.32 20.23
C GLY A 319 21.32 16.41 20.61
N TYR A 320 22.13 15.51 20.05
CA TYR A 320 23.58 15.52 20.25
C TYR A 320 24.23 16.80 19.69
N SER A 321 23.79 17.25 18.52
CA SER A 321 24.28 18.49 17.90
C SER A 321 23.96 19.74 18.70
N THR A 322 22.74 19.81 19.25
CA THR A 322 22.32 20.88 20.15
C THR A 322 23.19 20.90 21.40
N TRP A 323 23.43 19.73 22.00
CA TRP A 323 24.27 19.60 23.20
C TRP A 323 25.71 20.07 22.95
N GLN A 324 26.32 19.68 21.83
CA GLN A 324 27.66 20.13 21.46
C GLN A 324 27.72 21.65 21.22
N ASN A 325 26.75 22.22 20.50
CA ASN A 325 26.69 23.66 20.27
C ASN A 325 26.48 24.45 21.58
N LEU A 326 25.70 23.92 22.53
CA LEU A 326 25.54 24.54 23.85
C LEU A 326 26.83 24.50 24.68
N ASN A 327 27.58 23.39 24.63
CA ASN A 327 28.88 23.30 25.31
C ASN A 327 29.89 24.27 24.68
N TYR A 328 29.91 24.36 23.36
CA TYR A 328 30.73 25.33 22.63
C TYR A 328 30.38 26.77 23.02
N LEU A 329 29.09 27.14 23.06
CA LEU A 329 28.66 28.47 23.50
C LEU A 329 29.12 28.78 24.93
N LYS A 330 28.99 27.82 25.86
CA LYS A 330 29.48 27.97 27.24
C LYS A 330 31.00 28.16 27.30
N ALA A 331 31.76 27.44 26.46
CA ALA A 331 33.21 27.57 26.39
C ALA A 331 33.64 28.95 25.89
N VAL A 332 32.92 29.51 24.91
CA VAL A 332 33.14 30.89 24.44
C VAL A 332 32.74 31.90 25.51
N GLU A 333 31.57 31.74 26.15
CA GLU A 333 31.08 32.62 27.22
C GLU A 333 32.05 32.69 28.40
N ALA A 334 32.65 31.56 28.79
CA ALA A 334 33.67 31.51 29.84
C ALA A 334 34.94 32.35 29.53
N LYS A 335 35.23 32.64 28.26
CA LYS A 335 36.33 33.52 27.84
C LYS A 335 35.95 35.01 27.82
N VAL A 336 34.65 35.33 27.78
CA VAL A 336 34.15 36.71 27.64
C VAL A 336 34.48 37.54 28.88
N ASP A 337 34.12 37.06 30.08
CA ASP A 337 34.30 37.83 31.32
C ASP A 337 35.78 38.13 31.63
N PRO A 338 36.72 37.16 31.58
CA PRO A 338 38.15 37.44 31.80
C PRO A 338 38.72 38.45 30.79
N LEU A 339 38.30 38.36 29.52
CA LEU A 339 38.76 39.28 28.49
C LEU A 339 38.19 40.69 28.70
N LYS A 340 36.92 40.79 29.09
CA LYS A 340 36.27 42.06 29.40
C LYS A 340 36.96 42.76 30.58
N GLN A 341 37.31 42.00 31.62
CA GLN A 341 38.11 42.51 32.74
C GLN A 341 39.49 43.00 32.27
N THR A 342 40.17 42.22 31.43
CA THR A 342 41.48 42.60 30.87
C THR A 342 41.38 43.89 30.05
N LEU A 343 40.36 44.04 29.21
CA LEU A 343 40.11 45.25 28.42
C LEU A 343 39.83 46.47 29.30
N THR A 344 39.01 46.34 30.36
CA THR A 344 38.73 47.45 31.30
C THR A 344 39.92 47.80 32.19
N ALA A 345 40.79 46.83 32.47
CA ALA A 345 41.96 47.01 33.30
C ALA A 345 43.13 47.64 32.55
N LEU A 346 43.08 47.74 31.21
CA LEU A 346 44.07 48.48 30.43
C LEU A 346 44.07 49.95 30.89
N PRO A 347 45.17 50.44 31.49
CA PRO A 347 45.23 51.84 31.90
C PRO A 347 44.91 52.77 30.73
N ALA A 348 44.11 53.82 30.95
CA ALA A 348 43.89 54.91 29.98
C ALA A 348 45.20 55.63 29.54
N ARG A 349 46.34 55.25 30.14
CA ARG A 349 47.69 55.75 29.88
C ARG A 349 48.70 54.66 29.48
N VAL A 350 48.27 53.48 29.03
CA VAL A 350 49.21 52.53 28.40
C VAL A 350 49.72 53.16 27.10
N GLN A 351 50.97 53.61 27.11
CA GLN A 351 51.70 54.06 25.92
C GLN A 351 52.33 52.88 25.14
N ASN A 352 51.94 51.65 25.44
CA ASN A 352 52.57 50.46 24.88
C ASN A 352 51.59 49.63 24.04
N LEU A 353 51.52 49.99 22.75
CA LEU A 353 50.75 49.29 21.72
C LEU A 353 51.02 47.77 21.73
N VAL A 354 52.26 47.37 22.05
CA VAL A 354 52.73 45.97 22.09
C VAL A 354 51.96 45.11 23.09
N GLN A 355 51.47 45.70 24.18
CA GLN A 355 50.66 44.98 25.18
C GLN A 355 49.19 44.91 24.80
N VAL A 356 48.72 45.80 23.93
CA VAL A 356 47.32 45.87 23.49
C VAL A 356 47.04 44.87 22.36
N ALA A 357 47.98 44.69 21.44
CA ALA A 357 47.80 43.79 20.29
C ALA A 357 47.45 42.34 20.68
N PRO A 358 48.09 41.68 21.66
CA PRO A 358 47.69 40.34 22.13
C PRO A 358 46.26 40.28 22.69
N VAL A 359 45.80 41.35 23.34
CA VAL A 359 44.45 41.42 23.91
C VAL A 359 43.41 41.55 22.79
N LEU A 360 43.69 42.38 21.79
CA LEU A 360 42.82 42.53 20.61
C LEU A 360 42.77 41.24 19.78
N GLN A 361 43.89 40.55 19.62
CA GLN A 361 43.90 39.23 18.97
C GLN A 361 43.09 38.20 19.75
N SER A 362 43.21 38.18 21.07
CA SER A 362 42.41 37.31 21.93
C SER A 362 40.91 37.60 21.81
N LEU A 363 40.52 38.85 21.55
CA LEU A 363 39.14 39.23 21.23
C LEU A 363 38.70 38.72 19.85
N ARG A 364 39.55 38.80 18.83
CA ARG A 364 39.25 38.28 17.48
C ARG A 364 39.06 36.76 17.50
N ASP A 365 39.86 36.07 18.30
CA ASP A 365 39.91 34.61 18.39
C ASP A 365 39.06 34.04 19.51
N ILE A 366 38.20 34.84 20.16
CA ILE A 366 37.41 34.39 21.31
C ILE A 366 36.46 33.23 20.99
N TRP A 367 36.01 33.15 19.74
CA TRP A 367 35.15 32.09 19.23
C TRP A 367 35.93 30.77 18.99
N LYS A 368 37.26 30.78 18.94
CA LYS A 368 38.05 29.56 18.82
C LYS A 368 38.10 28.86 20.16
N THR A 369 37.59 27.64 20.23
CA THR A 369 37.68 26.79 21.41
C THR A 369 38.00 25.34 21.01
N PRO A 370 38.51 24.52 21.94
CA PRO A 370 38.77 23.10 21.68
C PRO A 370 37.51 22.35 21.19
N GLU A 371 36.33 22.72 21.67
CA GLU A 371 35.04 22.13 21.29
C GLU A 371 34.75 22.31 19.80
N ASN A 372 35.21 23.42 19.20
CA ASN A 372 35.03 23.74 17.78
C ASN A 372 36.28 23.50 16.92
N ARG A 373 37.25 22.72 17.42
CA ARG A 373 38.52 22.44 16.72
C ARG A 373 39.17 23.70 16.12
N GLU A 374 39.08 24.81 16.85
CA GLU A 374 39.70 26.09 16.47
C GLU A 374 39.27 26.66 15.09
N GLY A 375 38.13 26.23 14.54
CA GLY A 375 37.63 26.69 13.24
C GLY A 375 36.98 25.60 12.41
N ASP A 376 37.39 24.34 12.60
CA ASP A 376 36.92 23.20 11.81
C ASP A 376 35.81 22.43 12.52
N ALA A 377 34.59 22.98 12.45
CA ALA A 377 33.44 22.42 13.14
C ALA A 377 33.20 20.93 12.79
N PRO A 378 33.15 20.02 13.78
CA PRO A 378 32.87 18.61 13.53
C PRO A 378 31.43 18.43 13.00
N LEU A 379 31.20 17.37 12.21
CA LEU A 379 29.86 17.07 11.66
C LEU A 379 28.76 16.97 12.72
N SER A 380 29.13 16.59 13.94
CA SER A 380 28.21 16.57 15.08
C SER A 380 27.64 17.95 15.41
N MET A 381 28.33 19.04 15.10
CA MET A 381 27.87 20.41 15.35
C MET A 381 27.14 21.04 14.15
N THR A 382 27.31 20.49 12.94
CA THR A 382 26.91 21.13 11.68
C THR A 382 25.55 20.69 11.12
N LEU A 383 24.77 19.90 11.85
CA LEU A 383 23.44 19.40 11.44
C LEU A 383 22.35 20.50 11.37
N GLY A 384 22.67 21.67 10.83
CA GLY A 384 21.82 22.86 10.74
C GLY A 384 21.81 23.75 12.00
N LEU A 385 22.53 23.35 13.06
CA LEU A 385 22.46 24.00 14.38
C LEU A 385 23.75 24.71 14.80
N TYR A 386 24.75 24.74 13.92
CA TYR A 386 26.05 25.33 14.22
C TYR A 386 25.95 26.83 14.55
N GLN A 387 26.57 27.27 15.65
CA GLN A 387 26.57 28.68 16.08
C GLN A 387 27.91 29.40 15.85
N GLY A 388 28.95 28.72 15.37
CA GLY A 388 30.28 29.32 15.26
C GLY A 388 30.37 30.48 14.29
N ASP A 389 29.65 30.43 13.16
CA ASP A 389 29.63 31.54 12.18
C ASP A 389 29.12 32.85 12.79
N LYS A 390 28.12 32.76 13.68
CA LYS A 390 27.57 33.92 14.38
C LYS A 390 28.56 34.46 15.41
N LEU A 391 29.27 33.59 16.12
CA LEU A 391 30.26 33.98 17.11
C LEU A 391 31.51 34.57 16.44
N ASP A 392 31.94 34.03 15.31
CA ASP A 392 33.05 34.58 14.51
C ASP A 392 32.71 35.98 14.01
N ALA A 393 31.52 36.17 13.43
CA ALA A 393 31.05 37.48 12.99
C ALA A 393 30.96 38.49 14.16
N ALA A 394 30.46 38.06 15.32
CA ALA A 394 30.38 38.91 16.52
C ALA A 394 31.77 39.27 17.05
N ALA A 395 32.71 38.32 17.08
CA ALA A 395 34.09 38.53 17.50
C ALA A 395 34.82 39.51 16.56
N MET A 396 34.61 39.37 15.25
CA MET A 396 35.14 40.27 14.23
C MET A 396 34.63 41.71 14.44
N LEU A 397 33.33 41.90 14.64
CA LEU A 397 32.75 43.23 14.90
C LEU A 397 33.24 43.84 16.21
N ALA A 398 33.34 43.03 17.28
CA ALA A 398 33.86 43.49 18.56
C ALA A 398 35.34 43.90 18.46
N HIS A 399 36.12 43.14 17.70
CA HIS A 399 37.53 43.43 17.42
C HIS A 399 37.72 44.74 16.65
N GLN A 400 36.94 44.97 15.59
CA GLN A 400 36.97 46.22 14.82
C GLN A 400 36.65 47.44 15.71
N ARG A 401 35.62 47.35 16.56
CA ARG A 401 35.32 48.42 17.53
C ARG A 401 36.46 48.64 18.52
N ALA A 402 37.05 47.58 19.05
CA ALA A 402 38.17 47.69 19.98
C ALA A 402 39.42 48.30 19.32
N LEU A 403 39.67 48.06 18.03
CA LEU A 403 40.71 48.75 17.26
C LEU A 403 40.45 50.27 17.22
N ASN A 404 39.21 50.69 16.95
CA ASN A 404 38.87 52.12 16.87
C ASN A 404 38.84 52.80 18.25
N ASP A 405 38.38 52.11 19.29
CA ASP A 405 38.21 52.70 20.62
C ASP A 405 39.52 52.68 21.46
N VAL A 406 40.42 51.72 21.20
CA VAL A 406 41.62 51.48 22.02
C VAL A 406 42.91 51.64 21.23
N PHE A 407 43.02 51.06 20.04
CA PHE A 407 44.27 51.03 19.28
C PHE A 407 44.53 52.34 18.53
N LEU A 408 43.52 52.86 17.82
CA LEU A 408 43.60 54.10 17.06
C LEU A 408 43.94 55.33 17.91
N PRO A 409 43.33 55.58 19.09
CA PRO A 409 43.69 56.71 19.92
C PRO A 409 45.13 56.64 20.44
N GLN A 410 45.67 55.43 20.65
CA GLN A 410 47.07 55.24 21.03
C GLN A 410 48.03 55.54 19.87
N LEU A 411 47.67 55.14 18.64
CA LEU A 411 48.40 55.54 17.43
C LEU A 411 48.39 57.06 17.24
N ALA A 412 47.22 57.70 17.37
CA ALA A 412 47.08 59.15 17.27
C ALA A 412 47.91 59.88 18.32
N LYS A 413 47.82 59.46 19.60
CA LYS A 413 48.62 60.03 20.68
C LYS A 413 50.13 59.85 20.45
N ARG A 414 50.55 58.70 19.92
CA ARG A 414 51.95 58.44 19.60
C ARG A 414 52.45 59.38 18.51
N LEU A 415 51.66 59.61 17.47
CA LEU A 415 51.93 60.63 16.44
C LEU A 415 52.04 62.04 17.07
N GLU A 416 51.15 62.40 17.99
CA GLU A 416 51.24 63.67 18.73
C GLU A 416 52.51 63.80 19.57
N ASP A 417 52.89 62.75 20.31
CA ASP A 417 54.10 62.73 21.13
C ASP A 417 55.37 62.83 20.27
N GLN A 418 55.40 62.21 19.08
CA GLN A 418 56.49 62.35 18.10
C GLN A 418 56.57 63.77 17.54
N LEU A 419 55.43 64.39 17.19
CA LEU A 419 55.38 65.77 16.72
C LEU A 419 55.79 66.77 17.82
N ARG A 420 55.46 66.51 19.09
CA ARG A 420 55.86 67.34 20.23
C ARG A 420 57.34 67.24 20.58
N THR A 421 57.97 66.09 20.37
CA THR A 421 59.38 65.85 20.69
C THR A 421 60.33 65.99 19.48
N ALA A 422 59.79 66.38 18.32
CA ALA A 422 60.53 66.56 17.07
C ALA A 422 61.75 67.48 17.23
N GLN A 423 62.94 66.94 16.95
CA GLN A 423 64.20 67.69 16.94
C GLN A 423 64.38 68.41 15.60
N LYS A 424 64.96 69.62 15.61
CA LYS A 424 65.18 70.45 14.41
C LYS A 424 66.06 69.79 13.33
N ASP A 425 66.77 68.72 13.67
CA ASP A 425 67.74 68.06 12.80
C ASP A 425 67.11 67.06 11.81
N ASN A 426 65.81 66.74 11.92
CA ASN A 426 65.13 65.85 10.98
C ASN A 426 63.72 66.35 10.58
N LEU A 427 63.72 67.37 9.72
CA LEU A 427 62.52 68.03 9.19
C LEU A 427 61.66 67.09 8.32
N GLU A 428 62.29 66.20 7.56
CA GLU A 428 61.59 65.26 6.66
C GLU A 428 60.78 64.23 7.44
N TYR A 429 61.34 63.64 8.51
CA TYR A 429 60.61 62.72 9.39
C TYR A 429 59.42 63.40 10.08
N SER A 430 59.60 64.64 10.50
CA SER A 430 58.56 65.43 11.16
C SER A 430 57.42 65.82 10.20
N TYR A 431 57.75 66.09 8.94
CA TYR A 431 56.77 66.36 7.88
C TYR A 431 55.91 65.12 7.59
N GLU A 432 56.53 63.95 7.40
CA GLU A 432 55.79 62.71 7.18
C GLU A 432 54.96 62.30 8.42
N ALA A 433 55.45 62.57 9.64
CA ALA A 433 54.68 62.37 10.88
C ALA A 433 53.42 63.27 10.91
N LEU A 434 53.55 64.54 10.50
CA LEU A 434 52.41 65.45 10.42
C LEU A 434 51.41 64.99 9.35
N LYS A 435 51.91 64.53 8.21
CA LYS A 435 51.09 63.97 7.13
C LYS A 435 50.31 62.74 7.62
N SER A 436 50.94 61.80 8.31
CA SER A 436 50.26 60.65 8.91
C SER A 436 49.26 61.05 10.00
N TYR A 437 49.54 62.09 10.80
CA TYR A 437 48.58 62.62 11.77
C TYR A 437 47.35 63.23 11.09
N LEU A 438 47.54 63.99 10.01
CA LEU A 438 46.45 64.56 9.22
C LEU A 438 45.62 63.47 8.54
N MET A 439 46.24 62.39 8.04
CA MET A 439 45.54 61.22 7.49
C MET A 439 44.59 60.56 8.48
N LEU A 440 44.91 60.57 9.78
CA LEU A 440 44.03 60.02 10.83
C LEU A 440 42.83 60.92 11.18
N HIS A 441 42.92 62.24 10.92
CA HIS A 441 41.88 63.20 11.33
C HIS A 441 41.11 63.80 10.16
N GLN A 442 41.60 63.64 8.93
CA GLN A 442 41.00 64.16 7.71
C GLN A 442 40.77 63.00 6.72
N PRO A 443 39.55 62.42 6.68
CA PRO A 443 39.24 61.29 5.81
C PRO A 443 39.54 61.52 4.33
N GLU A 444 39.47 62.78 3.86
CA GLU A 444 39.75 63.18 2.48
C GLU A 444 41.20 62.93 2.04
N HIS A 445 42.13 62.86 2.99
CA HIS A 445 43.56 62.69 2.74
C HIS A 445 44.08 61.30 3.13
N PHE A 446 43.20 60.37 3.49
CA PHE A 446 43.58 59.04 3.95
C PHE A 446 44.21 58.20 2.84
N ASP A 447 45.45 57.78 3.04
CA ASP A 447 46.16 56.82 2.22
C ASP A 447 46.64 55.68 3.10
N ALA A 448 46.03 54.51 2.89
CA ALA A 448 46.29 53.28 3.64
C ALA A 448 47.76 52.83 3.57
N GLU A 449 48.35 52.85 2.38
CA GLU A 449 49.71 52.36 2.15
C GLU A 449 50.73 53.32 2.76
N ALA A 450 50.53 54.63 2.56
CA ALA A 450 51.42 55.65 3.11
C ALA A 450 51.37 55.68 4.65
N LEU A 451 50.18 55.57 5.24
CA LEU A 451 49.99 55.52 6.69
C LEU A 451 50.66 54.28 7.28
N LYS A 452 50.47 53.10 6.68
CA LYS A 452 51.13 51.86 7.09
C LYS A 452 52.65 51.97 7.02
N ALA A 453 53.18 52.45 5.89
CA ALA A 453 54.62 52.57 5.66
C ALA A 453 55.29 53.48 6.70
N TRP A 454 54.65 54.60 7.05
CA TRP A 454 55.19 55.49 8.07
C TRP A 454 55.12 54.90 9.48
N ILE A 455 53.98 54.31 9.88
CA ILE A 455 53.81 53.73 11.24
C ILE A 455 54.79 52.57 11.46
N THR A 456 54.94 51.69 10.47
CA THR A 456 55.91 50.58 10.52
C THR A 456 57.35 51.06 10.60
N LEU A 457 57.70 52.14 9.88
CA LEU A 457 59.01 52.79 9.99
C LEU A 457 59.26 53.40 11.38
N ASP A 458 58.25 54.06 11.97
CA ASP A 458 58.34 54.63 13.32
C ASP A 458 58.52 53.52 14.36
N TRP A 459 57.78 52.42 14.25
CA TRP A 459 57.95 51.25 15.11
C TRP A 459 59.34 50.63 14.96
N ALA A 460 59.84 50.45 13.74
CA ALA A 460 61.20 49.95 13.50
C ALA A 460 62.30 50.87 14.07
N ARG A 461 62.05 52.17 14.25
CA ARG A 461 63.04 53.09 14.86
C ARG A 461 62.98 53.12 16.38
N SER A 462 61.80 52.90 16.95
CA SER A 462 61.51 53.23 18.36
C SER A 462 61.19 52.02 19.24
N LEU A 463 60.68 50.94 18.65
CA LEU A 463 60.30 49.69 19.32
C LEU A 463 61.33 48.57 19.12
N ASP A 464 62.30 48.73 18.21
CA ASP A 464 63.24 47.66 17.82
C ASP A 464 64.21 47.19 18.92
N ARG A 465 64.40 47.98 19.99
CA ARG A 465 65.27 47.61 21.11
C ARG A 465 64.54 46.67 22.08
N GLY A 466 64.32 45.41 21.67
CA GLY A 466 63.98 44.30 22.58
C GLY A 466 62.58 43.67 22.45
N ILE A 467 61.80 43.97 21.40
CA ILE A 467 60.48 43.36 21.18
C ILE A 467 60.60 42.11 20.29
N PRO A 468 60.04 40.96 20.71
CA PRO A 468 60.00 39.72 19.92
C PRO A 468 59.32 39.88 18.54
N GLU A 469 59.77 39.11 17.54
CA GLU A 469 59.28 39.19 16.16
C GLU A 469 57.78 38.84 16.02
N ASP A 470 57.31 37.91 16.83
CA ASP A 470 55.91 37.49 16.94
C ASP A 470 54.99 38.62 17.44
N GLN A 471 55.44 39.42 18.42
CA GLN A 471 54.67 40.57 18.90
C GLN A 471 54.65 41.72 17.88
N ARG A 472 55.73 41.90 17.13
CA ARG A 472 55.79 42.88 16.04
C ARG A 472 54.84 42.52 14.90
N LYS A 473 54.89 41.26 14.45
CA LYS A 473 53.98 40.78 13.41
C LYS A 473 52.53 40.95 13.85
N LEU A 474 52.23 40.64 15.10
CA LEU A 474 50.88 40.82 15.63
C LEU A 474 50.43 42.30 15.58
N LEU A 475 51.31 43.24 15.93
CA LEU A 475 51.04 44.67 15.84
C LEU A 475 50.78 45.13 14.39
N GLU A 476 51.58 44.64 13.45
CA GLU A 476 51.40 44.90 12.03
C GLU A 476 50.07 44.31 11.54
N ASP A 477 49.71 43.09 11.97
CA ASP A 477 48.42 42.48 11.64
C ASP A 477 47.25 43.32 12.21
N GLN A 478 47.36 43.85 13.43
CA GLN A 478 46.34 44.77 13.99
C GLN A 478 46.22 46.06 13.17
N LEU A 479 47.35 46.62 12.74
CA LEU A 479 47.40 47.82 11.92
C LEU A 479 46.75 47.57 10.55
N ASP A 480 47.01 46.41 9.95
CA ASP A 480 46.41 46.02 8.68
C ASP A 480 44.90 45.92 8.77
N VAL A 481 44.39 45.31 9.86
CA VAL A 481 42.94 45.22 10.10
C VAL A 481 42.34 46.60 10.39
N LEU A 482 43.04 47.50 11.08
CA LEU A 482 42.57 48.87 11.31
C LEU A 482 42.49 49.65 10.00
N ILE A 483 43.57 49.66 9.20
CA ILE A 483 43.65 50.42 7.95
C ILE A 483 42.67 49.88 6.91
N ALA A 484 42.44 48.57 6.87
CA ALA A 484 41.47 47.94 5.98
C ALA A 484 40.01 48.35 6.28
N GLN A 485 39.71 48.91 7.46
CA GLN A 485 38.39 49.47 7.77
C GLN A 485 38.14 50.80 7.03
N GLY A 486 39.18 51.44 6.50
CA GLY A 486 39.12 52.76 5.88
C GLY A 486 39.43 53.89 6.87
N PRO A 487 39.20 55.16 6.47
CA PRO A 487 39.40 56.29 7.37
C PRO A 487 38.45 56.21 8.59
N PRO A 488 38.91 56.65 9.78
CA PRO A 488 38.11 56.63 11.00
C PRO A 488 36.92 57.59 11.01
#